data_AF-A0A1Z1VWB3-F1
#
_entry.id   AF-A0A1Z1VWB3-F1
#
_cell.length_a   1.000
_cell.length_b   1.000
_cell.length_c   1.000
_cell.angle_alpha   90.00
_cell.angle_beta   90.00
_cell.angle_gamma   90.00
#
_symmetry.space_group_name_H-M   'P 1'
#
loop_
_entity.id
_entity.type
_entity.pdbx_description
1 polymer ?
#
loop_
_entity_poly.entity_id
_entity_poly.type
_entity_poly.pdbx_seq_one_letter_code
_entity_poly.pdbx_strand_id
1 'polypeptide(L)'
;MRFVTPVKTVNSGPNRKYFGSGRGITWYNFVSDQYSGFHGIVIPGTLRDSIFVLEGLLEQQTGLNPVEIMTDTAGTSDIIFGLFWLLGYQFSPRLADAGEAVFWRADKAANYGALDKLARGCVDLSKIESHWDEMMRVAGSLKLGTIHASELIRSLLRSTRPSGLAQAIMEVGRVNKTLYLLNYIDDEDYRRRILTQLNRGEGRHAVARAICYGQRGEIRKRYREGQEDQLGALGLVTNAVVLWNTLYMQEALSHLRSIGEGPEDEHIARLSPLMHGHINMLGHYTFTLPEDIMKGELRPLNLNLNNELSP
;
A
#
# COMPACT_ATOMS: atom_id res chain seq x y z
N MET A 1 8.13 3.19 2.16
CA MET A 1 9.08 4.18 2.70
C MET A 1 10.52 3.80 2.38
N ARG A 2 11.44 4.75 2.18
CA ARG A 2 12.84 4.47 1.84
C ARG A 2 13.78 5.01 2.92
N PHE A 3 14.78 4.23 3.30
CA PHE A 3 15.71 4.56 4.38
C PHE A 3 17.16 4.41 3.93
N VAL A 4 18.01 5.36 4.33
CA VAL A 4 19.45 5.26 4.12
C VAL A 4 20.03 4.23 5.09
N THR A 5 20.92 3.38 4.59
CA THR A 5 21.59 2.32 5.35
C THR A 5 23.10 2.52 5.24
N PRO A 6 23.74 3.23 6.20
CA PRO A 6 25.17 3.54 6.13
C PRO A 6 26.06 2.31 6.35
N VAL A 7 25.51 1.26 6.96
CA VAL A 7 26.22 -0.01 7.20
C VAL A 7 26.16 -0.92 5.96
N LYS A 8 27.22 -1.70 5.72
CA LYS A 8 27.20 -2.70 4.65
C LYS A 8 26.25 -3.83 5.03
N THR A 9 25.22 -4.05 4.21
CA THR A 9 24.25 -5.15 4.35
C THR A 9 23.96 -5.74 2.98
N VAL A 10 23.56 -7.02 2.95
CA VAL A 10 23.17 -7.70 1.70
C VAL A 10 21.88 -7.09 1.12
N ASN A 11 21.02 -6.55 1.99
CA ASN A 11 19.71 -6.02 1.61
C ASN A 11 19.75 -4.54 1.19
N SER A 12 20.85 -3.83 1.44
CA SER A 12 20.98 -2.43 1.03
C SER A 12 21.50 -2.32 -0.40
N GLY A 13 20.77 -1.59 -1.25
CA GLY A 13 21.14 -1.36 -2.65
C GLY A 13 21.47 0.11 -2.94
N PRO A 14 22.39 0.42 -3.87
CA PRO A 14 22.60 1.78 -4.34
C PRO A 14 21.43 2.21 -5.26
N ASN A 15 20.91 3.42 -5.06
CA ASN A 15 19.93 4.01 -5.96
C ASN A 15 20.07 5.53 -5.95
N ARG A 16 20.61 6.10 -7.03
CA ARG A 16 20.94 7.53 -7.07
C ARG A 16 19.73 8.44 -6.92
N LYS A 17 18.55 7.99 -7.37
CA LYS A 17 17.29 8.72 -7.23
C LYS A 17 16.84 8.82 -5.77
N TYR A 18 17.03 7.77 -4.99
CA TYR A 18 16.47 7.67 -3.64
C TYR A 18 17.47 7.86 -2.50
N PHE A 19 18.75 7.56 -2.74
CA PHE A 19 19.80 7.54 -1.71
C PHE A 19 21.04 8.36 -2.10
N GLY A 20 21.01 9.08 -3.23
CA GLY A 20 22.15 9.85 -3.72
C GLY A 20 23.37 8.95 -3.99
N SER A 21 24.54 9.31 -3.43
CA SER A 21 25.75 8.48 -3.48
C SER A 21 25.74 7.31 -2.49
N GLY A 22 24.73 7.25 -1.60
CA GLY A 22 24.57 6.23 -0.59
C GLY A 22 23.89 4.96 -1.09
N ARG A 23 23.48 4.14 -0.12
CA ARG A 23 22.70 2.93 -0.30
C ARG A 23 21.59 2.89 0.73
N GLY A 24 20.56 2.11 0.46
CA GLY A 24 19.43 2.04 1.36
C GLY A 24 18.55 0.83 1.14
N ILE A 25 17.54 0.75 1.99
CA ILE A 25 16.47 -0.24 1.95
C ILE A 25 15.14 0.46 1.72
N THR A 26 14.21 -0.26 1.14
CA THR A 26 12.81 0.16 1.06
C THR A 26 12.02 -0.67 2.06
N TRP A 27 11.34 0.00 2.99
CA TRP A 27 10.28 -0.61 3.78
C TRP A 27 8.99 -0.53 2.97
N TYR A 28 8.59 -1.62 2.35
CA TYR A 28 7.34 -1.70 1.59
C TYR A 28 6.21 -2.02 2.58
N ASN A 29 5.40 -1.01 2.92
CA ASN A 29 4.39 -1.12 3.95
C ASN A 29 2.98 -1.07 3.38
N PHE A 30 2.07 -1.83 3.99
CA PHE A 30 0.69 -1.96 3.59
C PHE A 30 -0.20 -1.25 4.60
N VAL A 31 -1.14 -0.46 4.09
CA VAL A 31 -2.01 0.39 4.90
C VAL A 31 -3.45 0.08 4.51
N SER A 32 -4.30 -0.14 5.52
CA SER A 32 -5.73 -0.32 5.34
C SER A 32 -6.42 1.00 4.97
N ASP A 33 -7.69 0.91 4.59
CA ASP A 33 -8.56 2.07 4.44
C ASP A 33 -8.90 2.76 5.78
N GLN A 34 -8.54 2.13 6.90
CA GLN A 34 -8.69 2.63 8.27
C GLN A 34 -7.39 3.18 8.87
N TYR A 35 -6.41 3.56 8.02
CA TYR A 35 -5.11 4.14 8.42
C TYR A 35 -4.16 3.21 9.18
N SER A 36 -4.58 2.00 9.53
CA SER A 36 -3.74 1.01 10.19
C SER A 36 -2.75 0.37 9.21
N GLY A 37 -1.47 0.29 9.60
CA GLY A 37 -0.48 -0.49 8.87
C GLY A 37 -0.61 -1.94 9.28
N PHE A 38 -0.90 -2.84 8.35
CA PHE A 38 -1.19 -4.25 8.68
C PHE A 38 -0.05 -5.20 8.30
N HIS A 39 0.84 -4.79 7.40
CA HIS A 39 1.98 -5.59 7.02
C HIS A 39 3.11 -4.70 6.49
N GLY A 40 4.33 -5.22 6.47
CA GLY A 40 5.44 -4.55 5.81
C GLY A 40 6.68 -5.41 5.71
N ILE A 41 7.39 -5.25 4.61
CA ILE A 41 8.53 -6.08 4.23
C ILE A 41 9.74 -5.21 3.89
N VAL A 42 10.94 -5.74 4.15
CA VAL A 42 12.20 -5.09 3.79
C VAL A 42 12.63 -5.58 2.43
N ILE A 43 12.65 -4.67 1.46
CA ILE A 43 13.10 -4.95 0.10
C ILE A 43 14.36 -4.14 -0.23
N PRO A 44 15.30 -4.71 -1.01
CA PRO A 44 16.42 -3.95 -1.53
C PRO A 44 15.95 -2.75 -2.35
N GLY A 45 16.53 -1.57 -2.09
CA GLY A 45 16.13 -0.31 -2.74
C GLY A 45 16.42 -0.19 -4.25
N THR A 46 16.85 -1.30 -4.87
CA THR A 46 17.11 -1.46 -6.31
C THR A 46 16.03 -2.26 -7.03
N LEU A 47 15.24 -3.06 -6.33
CA LEU A 47 14.25 -3.94 -6.96
C LEU A 47 12.97 -3.18 -7.33
N ARG A 48 12.22 -3.73 -8.28
CA ARG A 48 10.89 -3.21 -8.62
C ARG A 48 9.92 -3.56 -7.49
N ASP A 49 9.49 -2.53 -6.78
CA ASP A 49 8.53 -2.60 -5.67
C ASP A 49 7.28 -3.46 -6.01
N SER A 50 6.77 -3.34 -7.25
CA SER A 50 5.62 -4.12 -7.78
C SER A 50 5.69 -5.65 -7.61
N ILE A 51 6.89 -6.25 -7.62
CA ILE A 51 7.06 -7.70 -7.52
C ILE A 51 6.66 -8.22 -6.14
N PHE A 52 6.79 -7.36 -5.12
CA PHE A 52 6.58 -7.73 -3.73
C PHE A 52 5.19 -7.38 -3.18
N VAL A 53 4.37 -6.69 -3.97
CA VAL A 53 3.01 -6.29 -3.55
C VAL A 53 2.16 -7.52 -3.28
N LEU A 54 2.21 -8.47 -4.20
CA LEU A 54 1.42 -9.69 -4.09
C LEU A 54 1.92 -10.58 -2.94
N GLU A 55 3.24 -10.64 -2.76
CA GLU A 55 3.86 -11.38 -1.66
C GLU A 55 3.40 -10.84 -0.31
N GLY A 56 3.57 -9.55 -0.07
CA GLY A 56 3.15 -8.94 1.20
C GLY A 56 1.63 -8.96 1.42
N LEU A 57 0.83 -9.02 0.36
CA LEU A 57 -0.62 -9.20 0.48
C LEU A 57 -0.99 -10.63 0.93
N LEU A 58 -0.30 -11.64 0.42
CA LEU A 58 -0.57 -13.05 0.73
C LEU A 58 0.01 -13.48 2.09
N GLU A 59 1.13 -12.89 2.50
CA GLU A 59 1.86 -13.26 3.73
C GLU A 59 1.40 -12.51 4.99
N GLN A 60 0.45 -11.58 4.84
CA GLN A 60 -0.10 -10.83 5.97
C GLN A 60 -0.80 -11.78 6.98
N GLN A 61 -0.56 -11.57 8.27
CA GLN A 61 -1.10 -12.41 9.37
C GLN A 61 -2.17 -11.67 10.18
N THR A 62 -3.05 -10.94 9.51
CA THR A 62 -4.12 -10.16 10.14
C THR A 62 -5.49 -10.73 9.75
N GLY A 63 -6.51 -10.42 10.56
CA GLY A 63 -7.90 -10.76 10.25
C GLY A 63 -8.51 -9.91 9.12
N LEU A 64 -7.73 -9.04 8.47
CA LEU A 64 -8.20 -8.27 7.32
C LEU A 64 -8.36 -9.19 6.11
N ASN A 65 -9.39 -8.92 5.30
CA ASN A 65 -9.63 -9.58 4.03
C ASN A 65 -9.62 -8.54 2.89
N PRO A 66 -8.44 -8.08 2.44
CA PRO A 66 -8.36 -7.08 1.39
C PRO A 66 -8.90 -7.64 0.07
N VAL A 67 -9.77 -6.90 -0.60
CA VAL A 67 -10.33 -7.27 -1.91
C VAL A 67 -9.75 -6.44 -3.04
N GLU A 68 -9.25 -5.25 -2.72
CA GLU A 68 -8.67 -4.30 -3.66
C GLU A 68 -7.32 -3.79 -3.09
N ILE A 69 -6.31 -3.66 -3.95
CA ILE A 69 -5.03 -3.05 -3.61
C ILE A 69 -4.74 -1.88 -4.52
N MET A 70 -4.21 -0.81 -3.94
CA MET A 70 -3.86 0.42 -4.64
C MET A 70 -2.37 0.67 -4.49
N THR A 71 -1.68 0.89 -5.61
CA THR A 71 -0.23 1.11 -5.64
C THR A 71 0.13 2.29 -6.53
N ASP A 72 1.35 2.81 -6.40
CA ASP A 72 1.89 3.75 -7.39
C ASP A 72 2.12 3.07 -8.75
N THR A 73 2.24 3.89 -9.81
CA THR A 73 2.43 3.46 -11.22
C THR A 73 3.64 2.54 -11.42
N ALA A 74 4.61 2.55 -10.50
CA ALA A 74 5.87 1.84 -10.64
C ALA A 74 5.69 0.31 -10.67
N GLY A 75 5.57 -0.25 -11.88
CA GLY A 75 5.57 -1.69 -12.13
C GLY A 75 4.23 -2.30 -12.52
N THR A 76 3.33 -1.50 -13.12
CA THR A 76 2.14 -2.00 -13.82
C THR A 76 2.55 -2.84 -15.03
N SER A 77 2.54 -4.16 -14.88
CA SER A 77 2.78 -5.11 -15.96
C SER A 77 1.60 -6.05 -16.09
N ASP A 78 1.38 -6.56 -17.30
CA ASP A 78 0.23 -7.42 -17.59
C ASP A 78 0.24 -8.67 -16.69
N ILE A 79 1.43 -9.25 -16.43
CA ILE A 79 1.54 -10.42 -15.55
C ILE A 79 1.03 -10.16 -14.12
N ILE A 80 1.23 -8.94 -13.60
CA ILE A 80 0.77 -8.58 -12.25
C ILE A 80 -0.75 -8.47 -12.25
N PHE A 81 -1.35 -7.78 -13.22
CA PHE A 81 -2.82 -7.77 -13.38
C PHE A 81 -3.39 -9.18 -13.49
N GLY A 82 -2.73 -10.07 -14.24
CA GLY A 82 -3.14 -11.47 -14.39
C GLY A 82 -3.12 -12.22 -13.07
N LEU A 83 -2.02 -12.14 -12.31
CA LEU A 83 -1.88 -12.83 -11.02
C LEU A 83 -2.88 -12.31 -9.97
N PHE A 84 -3.08 -11.00 -9.87
CA PHE A 84 -4.06 -10.43 -8.94
C PHE A 84 -5.47 -10.94 -9.25
N TRP A 85 -5.86 -10.91 -10.53
CA TRP A 85 -7.16 -11.42 -10.94
C TRP A 85 -7.32 -12.92 -10.67
N LEU A 86 -6.31 -13.74 -10.98
CA LEU A 86 -6.34 -15.19 -10.73
C LEU A 86 -6.54 -15.52 -9.23
N LEU A 87 -6.09 -14.63 -8.35
CA LEU A 87 -6.22 -14.78 -6.90
C LEU A 87 -7.51 -14.16 -6.34
N GLY A 88 -8.29 -13.47 -7.17
CA GLY A 88 -9.55 -12.83 -6.80
C GLY A 88 -9.39 -11.44 -6.21
N TYR A 89 -8.28 -10.75 -6.50
CA TYR A 89 -8.01 -9.39 -6.03
C TYR A 89 -8.12 -8.36 -7.15
N GLN A 90 -8.70 -7.20 -6.83
CA GLN A 90 -8.69 -6.05 -7.71
C GLN A 90 -7.36 -5.29 -7.58
N PHE A 91 -6.61 -5.16 -8.68
CA PHE A 91 -5.36 -4.38 -8.73
C PHE A 91 -5.63 -3.01 -9.34
N SER A 92 -5.45 -1.95 -8.55
CA SER A 92 -5.85 -0.58 -8.90
C SER A 92 -4.69 0.41 -8.78
N PRO A 93 -3.69 0.32 -9.67
CA PRO A 93 -2.50 1.18 -9.61
C PRO A 93 -2.81 2.59 -10.11
N ARG A 94 -2.41 3.64 -9.37
CA ARG A 94 -2.50 5.02 -9.88
C ARG A 94 -1.70 5.13 -11.17
N LEU A 95 -2.35 5.53 -12.25
CA LEU A 95 -1.69 5.76 -13.54
C LEU A 95 -1.40 7.24 -13.69
N ALA A 96 -0.11 7.58 -13.76
CA ALA A 96 0.34 8.93 -14.08
C ALA A 96 0.12 9.27 -15.56
N ASP A 97 0.22 8.28 -16.45
CA ASP A 97 -0.02 8.42 -17.88
C ASP A 97 -0.89 7.27 -18.42
N ALA A 98 -2.19 7.50 -18.49
CA ALA A 98 -3.14 6.56 -19.10
C ALA A 98 -3.14 6.64 -20.63
N GLY A 99 -2.56 7.70 -21.23
CA GLY A 99 -2.60 7.95 -22.68
C GLY A 99 -1.71 6.98 -23.47
N GLU A 100 -0.63 6.50 -22.86
CA GLU A 100 0.25 5.50 -23.50
C GLU A 100 -0.26 4.06 -23.38
N ALA A 101 -1.34 3.82 -22.62
CA ALA A 101 -1.84 2.48 -22.38
C ALA A 101 -2.40 1.84 -23.68
N VAL A 102 -2.19 0.52 -23.79
CA VAL A 102 -2.76 -0.29 -24.87
C VAL A 102 -4.03 -0.95 -24.35
N PHE A 103 -5.14 -0.71 -25.04
CA PHE A 103 -6.41 -1.38 -24.80
C PHE A 103 -6.51 -2.62 -25.71
N TRP A 104 -7.07 -3.69 -25.15
CA TRP A 104 -7.08 -4.99 -25.80
C TRP A 104 -8.50 -5.45 -26.10
N ARG A 105 -8.68 -5.97 -27.31
CA ARG A 105 -9.91 -6.56 -27.83
C ARG A 105 -9.94 -8.05 -27.48
N ALA A 106 -11.11 -8.58 -27.14
CA ALA A 106 -11.30 -10.03 -26.99
C ALA A 106 -11.44 -10.70 -28.37
N ASP A 107 -12.20 -10.07 -29.26
CA ASP A 107 -12.37 -10.48 -30.65
C ASP A 107 -11.93 -9.36 -31.61
N LYS A 108 -11.15 -9.73 -32.62
CA LYS A 108 -10.67 -8.85 -33.69
C LYS A 108 -11.78 -8.49 -34.69
N ALA A 109 -12.78 -9.34 -34.88
CA ALA A 109 -13.87 -9.13 -35.81
C ALA A 109 -15.06 -8.36 -35.21
N ALA A 110 -15.13 -8.25 -33.88
CA ALA A 110 -16.14 -7.45 -33.19
C ALA A 110 -16.11 -5.97 -33.63
N ASN A 111 -17.16 -5.23 -33.34
CA ASN A 111 -17.22 -3.78 -33.53
C ASN A 111 -17.44 -3.14 -32.15
N TYR A 112 -16.46 -2.36 -31.67
CA TYR A 112 -16.57 -1.63 -30.39
C TYR A 112 -16.89 -0.13 -30.60
N GLY A 113 -17.29 0.24 -31.80
CA GLY A 113 -17.73 1.60 -32.15
C GLY A 113 -16.62 2.63 -31.94
N ALA A 114 -16.88 3.63 -31.11
CA ALA A 114 -15.93 4.71 -30.83
C ALA A 114 -14.59 4.20 -30.25
N LEU A 115 -14.59 3.03 -29.59
CA LEU A 115 -13.42 2.45 -28.95
C LEU A 115 -12.50 1.68 -29.91
N ASP A 116 -12.90 1.44 -31.17
CA ASP A 116 -12.07 0.66 -32.10
C ASP A 116 -10.72 1.31 -32.38
N LYS A 117 -10.64 2.65 -32.37
CA LYS A 117 -9.35 3.38 -32.51
C LYS A 117 -8.47 3.25 -31.27
N LEU A 118 -9.07 3.08 -30.10
CA LEU A 118 -8.37 2.96 -28.81
C LEU A 118 -7.84 1.53 -28.60
N ALA A 119 -8.64 0.53 -28.96
CA ALA A 119 -8.35 -0.88 -28.76
C ALA A 119 -7.40 -1.45 -29.84
N ARG A 120 -6.11 -1.08 -29.72
CA ARG A 120 -5.06 -1.41 -30.68
C ARG A 120 -4.52 -2.86 -30.56
N GLY A 121 -4.73 -3.53 -29.43
CA GLY A 121 -4.29 -4.90 -29.19
C GLY A 121 -5.44 -5.91 -29.32
N CYS A 122 -5.12 -7.19 -29.53
CA CYS A 122 -6.08 -8.30 -29.44
C CYS A 122 -5.50 -9.37 -28.52
N VAL A 123 -6.29 -9.80 -27.53
CA VAL A 123 -5.91 -10.86 -26.61
C VAL A 123 -5.97 -12.20 -27.34
N ASP A 124 -5.02 -13.08 -27.05
CA ASP A 124 -5.05 -14.46 -27.53
C ASP A 124 -5.70 -15.37 -26.48
N LEU A 125 -7.01 -15.57 -26.60
CA LEU A 125 -7.79 -16.39 -25.66
C LEU A 125 -7.39 -17.87 -25.71
N SER A 126 -6.85 -18.36 -26.84
CA SER A 126 -6.44 -19.75 -26.98
C SER A 126 -5.31 -20.13 -26.01
N LYS A 127 -4.43 -19.16 -25.68
CA LYS A 127 -3.38 -19.34 -24.68
C LYS A 127 -3.92 -19.46 -23.27
N ILE A 128 -4.99 -18.73 -22.97
CA ILE A 128 -5.68 -18.77 -21.68
C ILE A 128 -6.31 -20.14 -21.50
N GLU A 129 -7.05 -20.60 -22.51
CA GLU A 129 -7.70 -21.91 -22.52
C GLU A 129 -6.69 -23.07 -22.41
N SER A 130 -5.61 -23.01 -23.19
CA SER A 130 -4.59 -24.07 -23.24
C SER A 130 -3.78 -24.22 -21.93
N HIS A 131 -3.76 -23.19 -21.08
CA HIS A 131 -3.00 -23.17 -19.83
C HIS A 131 -3.85 -22.91 -18.59
N TRP A 132 -5.18 -23.09 -18.71
CA TRP A 132 -6.11 -22.79 -17.63
C TRP A 132 -5.78 -23.56 -16.35
N ASP A 133 -5.55 -24.87 -16.48
CA ASP A 133 -5.26 -25.74 -15.35
C ASP A 133 -3.93 -25.37 -14.67
N GLU A 134 -2.89 -25.05 -15.43
CA GLU A 134 -1.62 -24.57 -14.85
C GLU A 134 -1.78 -23.23 -14.12
N MET A 135 -2.57 -22.30 -14.66
CA MET A 135 -2.86 -21.03 -13.99
C MET A 135 -3.61 -21.26 -12.67
N MET A 136 -4.59 -22.18 -12.64
CA MET A 136 -5.29 -22.54 -11.41
C MET A 136 -4.36 -23.19 -10.38
N ARG A 137 -3.44 -24.06 -10.81
CA ARG A 137 -2.42 -24.65 -9.93
C ARG A 137 -1.48 -23.59 -9.35
N VAL A 138 -1.08 -22.60 -10.15
CA VAL A 138 -0.29 -21.46 -9.68
C VAL A 138 -1.06 -20.66 -8.63
N ALA A 139 -2.32 -20.30 -8.91
CA ALA A 139 -3.15 -19.56 -7.97
C ALA A 139 -3.33 -20.31 -6.64
N GLY A 140 -3.61 -21.62 -6.72
CA GLY A 140 -3.69 -22.48 -5.53
C GLY A 140 -2.38 -22.56 -4.76
N SER A 141 -1.25 -22.70 -5.45
CA SER A 141 0.09 -22.74 -4.82
C SER A 141 0.41 -21.44 -4.07
N LEU A 142 0.08 -20.30 -4.67
CA LEU A 142 0.22 -18.99 -4.02
C LEU A 142 -0.70 -18.83 -2.81
N LYS A 143 -1.98 -19.19 -2.93
CA LYS A 143 -2.94 -19.10 -1.81
C LYS A 143 -2.59 -20.02 -0.65
N LEU A 144 -2.01 -21.18 -0.94
CA LEU A 144 -1.57 -22.15 0.07
C LEU A 144 -0.16 -21.84 0.62
N GLY A 145 0.52 -20.81 0.10
CA GLY A 145 1.87 -20.44 0.53
C GLY A 145 2.94 -21.49 0.20
N THR A 146 2.71 -22.35 -0.80
CA THR A 146 3.72 -23.36 -1.20
C THR A 146 4.86 -22.75 -1.99
N ILE A 147 4.65 -21.57 -2.60
CA ILE A 147 5.66 -20.78 -3.30
C ILE A 147 5.51 -19.30 -2.93
N HIS A 148 6.62 -18.58 -2.85
CA HIS A 148 6.60 -17.13 -2.66
C HIS A 148 6.27 -16.42 -3.98
N ALA A 149 5.42 -15.38 -3.92
CA ALA A 149 4.99 -14.67 -5.12
C ALA A 149 6.16 -13.98 -5.84
N SER A 150 7.11 -13.40 -5.11
CA SER A 150 8.26 -12.73 -5.73
C SER A 150 9.18 -13.71 -6.47
N GLU A 151 9.33 -14.94 -5.97
CA GLU A 151 10.12 -15.99 -6.61
C GLU A 151 9.45 -16.48 -7.90
N LEU A 152 8.13 -16.70 -7.86
CA LEU A 152 7.35 -17.05 -9.04
C LEU A 152 7.49 -15.96 -10.12
N ILE A 153 7.23 -14.70 -9.77
CA ILE A 153 7.29 -13.59 -10.72
C ILE A 153 8.68 -13.47 -11.33
N ARG A 154 9.76 -13.60 -10.53
CA ARG A 154 11.13 -13.62 -11.04
C ARG A 154 11.39 -14.79 -11.98
N SER A 155 10.86 -15.97 -11.68
CA SER A 155 11.00 -17.15 -12.53
C SER A 155 10.29 -16.96 -13.87
N LEU A 156 9.04 -16.47 -13.86
CA LEU A 156 8.25 -16.20 -15.06
C LEU A 156 8.87 -15.10 -15.94
N LEU A 157 9.52 -14.11 -15.32
CA LEU A 157 10.17 -12.98 -16.00
C LEU A 157 11.68 -13.18 -16.23
N ARG A 158 12.24 -14.36 -15.95
CA ARG A 158 13.68 -14.62 -16.06
C ARG A 158 14.18 -14.58 -17.51
N SER A 159 13.35 -15.03 -18.44
CA SER A 159 13.69 -15.18 -19.85
C SER A 159 13.18 -13.99 -20.66
N THR A 160 13.93 -13.60 -21.69
CA THR A 160 13.48 -12.63 -22.70
C THR A 160 12.31 -13.17 -23.53
N ARG A 161 12.15 -14.50 -23.58
CA ARG A 161 10.99 -15.18 -24.16
C ARG A 161 10.13 -15.76 -23.03
N PRO A 162 8.93 -15.20 -22.76
CA PRO A 162 8.05 -15.72 -21.72
C PRO A 162 7.61 -17.15 -22.05
N SER A 163 7.52 -18.02 -21.04
CA SER A 163 6.98 -19.38 -21.16
C SER A 163 5.50 -19.36 -21.55
N GLY A 164 4.95 -20.48 -22.03
CA GLY A 164 3.51 -20.58 -22.36
C GLY A 164 2.61 -20.14 -21.20
N LEU A 165 2.90 -20.62 -19.99
CA LEU A 165 2.23 -20.20 -18.76
C LEU A 165 2.37 -18.69 -18.48
N ALA A 166 3.58 -18.13 -18.61
CA ALA A 166 3.78 -16.69 -18.41
C ALA A 166 2.98 -15.87 -19.44
N GLN A 167 2.93 -16.32 -20.71
CA GLN A 167 2.13 -15.68 -21.74
C GLN A 167 0.64 -15.75 -21.42
N ALA A 168 0.13 -16.92 -21.00
CA ALA A 168 -1.27 -17.08 -20.63
C ALA A 168 -1.68 -16.12 -19.49
N ILE A 169 -0.87 -16.03 -18.43
CA ILE A 169 -1.10 -15.09 -17.32
C ILE A 169 -1.08 -13.63 -17.83
N MET A 170 -0.18 -13.29 -18.75
CA MET A 170 -0.15 -11.96 -19.37
C MET A 170 -1.39 -11.68 -20.23
N GLU A 171 -1.91 -12.66 -20.99
CA GLU A 171 -3.15 -12.50 -21.77
C GLU A 171 -4.35 -12.21 -20.85
N VAL A 172 -4.51 -12.97 -19.76
CA VAL A 172 -5.50 -12.68 -18.71
C VAL A 172 -5.30 -11.28 -18.13
N GLY A 173 -4.04 -10.93 -17.88
CA GLY A 173 -3.67 -9.61 -17.38
C GLY A 173 -4.05 -8.46 -18.30
N ARG A 174 -3.95 -8.64 -19.62
CA ARG A 174 -4.34 -7.63 -20.61
C ARG A 174 -5.84 -7.37 -20.60
N VAL A 175 -6.66 -8.42 -20.45
CA VAL A 175 -8.12 -8.28 -20.28
C VAL A 175 -8.41 -7.42 -19.05
N ASN A 176 -7.89 -7.83 -17.89
CA ASN A 176 -8.16 -7.15 -16.62
C ASN A 176 -7.62 -5.73 -16.56
N LYS A 177 -6.44 -5.49 -17.12
CA LYS A 177 -5.87 -4.16 -17.28
C LYS A 177 -6.74 -3.28 -18.18
N THR A 178 -7.29 -3.83 -19.27
CA THR A 178 -8.20 -3.09 -20.16
C THR A 178 -9.48 -2.70 -19.42
N LEU A 179 -10.10 -3.62 -18.69
CA LEU A 179 -11.29 -3.34 -17.88
C LEU A 179 -11.00 -2.28 -16.79
N TYR A 180 -9.89 -2.43 -16.09
CA TYR A 180 -9.41 -1.44 -15.12
C TYR A 180 -9.25 -0.06 -15.76
N LEU A 181 -8.58 0.04 -16.91
CA LEU A 181 -8.34 1.30 -17.61
C LEU A 181 -9.64 1.98 -18.05
N LEU A 182 -10.61 1.21 -18.54
CA LEU A 182 -11.92 1.75 -18.93
C LEU A 182 -12.63 2.36 -17.72
N ASN A 183 -12.70 1.62 -16.61
CA ASN A 183 -13.28 2.13 -15.36
C ASN A 183 -12.52 3.34 -14.81
N TYR A 184 -11.18 3.31 -14.87
CA TYR A 184 -10.34 4.43 -14.42
C TYR A 184 -10.55 5.69 -15.26
N ILE A 185 -10.88 5.59 -16.55
CA ILE A 185 -11.14 6.76 -17.39
C ILE A 185 -12.55 7.30 -17.16
N ASP A 186 -13.54 6.41 -17.08
CA ASP A 186 -14.97 6.76 -17.03
C ASP A 186 -15.40 7.26 -15.63
N ASP A 187 -14.94 6.60 -14.57
CA ASP A 187 -15.40 6.85 -13.20
C ASP A 187 -14.41 7.78 -12.45
N GLU A 188 -14.84 9.02 -12.22
CA GLU A 188 -14.08 9.99 -11.43
C GLU A 188 -13.97 9.60 -9.95
N ASP A 189 -15.03 9.05 -9.36
CA ASP A 189 -15.04 8.66 -7.95
C ASP A 189 -14.10 7.48 -7.71
N TYR A 190 -14.01 6.55 -8.68
CA TYR A 190 -13.04 5.47 -8.66
C TYR A 190 -11.60 5.99 -8.65
N ARG A 191 -11.27 6.95 -9.52
CA ARG A 191 -9.94 7.61 -9.53
C ARG A 191 -9.67 8.34 -8.21
N ARG A 192 -10.65 9.06 -7.69
CA ARG A 192 -10.53 9.82 -6.44
C ARG A 192 -10.33 8.89 -5.24
N ARG A 193 -10.97 7.72 -5.23
CA ARG A 193 -10.77 6.68 -4.20
C ARG A 193 -9.33 6.15 -4.21
N ILE A 194 -8.80 5.84 -5.41
CA ILE A 194 -7.40 5.40 -5.57
C ILE A 194 -6.43 6.46 -5.04
N LEU A 195 -6.64 7.72 -5.41
CA LEU A 195 -5.78 8.82 -4.96
C LEU A 195 -5.87 9.02 -3.44
N THR A 196 -7.07 8.99 -2.87
CA THR A 196 -7.28 9.10 -1.42
C THR A 196 -6.51 8.02 -0.66
N GLN A 197 -6.58 6.76 -1.10
CA GLN A 197 -5.85 5.67 -0.44
C GLN A 197 -4.33 5.85 -0.51
N LEU A 198 -3.80 6.31 -1.64
CA LEU A 198 -2.37 6.61 -1.76
C LEU A 198 -1.94 7.76 -0.86
N ASN A 199 -2.76 8.82 -0.78
CA ASN A 199 -2.53 9.94 0.13
C ASN A 199 -2.52 9.50 1.60
N ARG A 200 -3.36 8.52 1.99
CA ARG A 200 -3.30 7.91 3.34
C ARG A 200 -1.95 7.25 3.59
N GLY A 201 -1.43 6.51 2.61
CA GLY A 201 -0.10 5.91 2.66
C GLY A 201 1.01 6.96 2.85
N GLU A 202 0.98 8.04 2.08
CA GLU A 202 1.93 9.15 2.17
C GLU A 202 1.86 9.88 3.52
N GLY A 203 0.65 10.16 4.01
CA GLY A 203 0.45 10.78 5.32
C GLY A 203 0.94 9.88 6.46
N ARG A 204 0.67 8.57 6.40
CA ARG A 204 1.22 7.61 7.37
C ARG A 204 2.75 7.56 7.30
N HIS A 205 3.34 7.74 6.12
CA HIS A 205 4.79 7.85 5.99
C HIS A 205 5.34 9.12 6.65
N ALA A 206 4.60 10.22 6.68
CA ALA A 206 5.00 11.43 7.41
C ALA A 206 5.04 11.17 8.92
N VAL A 207 4.00 10.55 9.49
CA VAL A 207 3.96 10.14 10.91
C VAL A 207 5.12 9.23 11.26
N ALA A 208 5.33 8.16 10.47
CA ALA A 208 6.41 7.22 10.72
C ALA A 208 7.80 7.87 10.57
N ARG A 209 7.98 8.87 9.70
CA ARG A 209 9.23 9.66 9.65
C ARG A 209 9.42 10.53 10.88
N ALA A 210 8.36 11.14 11.41
CA ALA A 210 8.42 11.91 12.65
C ALA A 210 8.81 11.03 13.85
N ILE A 211 8.27 9.81 13.92
CA ILE A 211 8.64 8.82 14.94
C ILE A 211 10.09 8.35 14.74
N CYS A 212 10.50 8.06 13.50
CA CYS A 212 11.83 7.58 13.15
C CYS A 212 12.86 8.73 13.01
N TYR A 213 12.93 9.63 13.99
CA TYR A 213 13.84 10.78 13.93
C TYR A 213 15.30 10.44 14.33
N GLY A 214 15.46 9.44 15.22
CA GLY A 214 16.75 9.09 15.81
C GLY A 214 17.79 8.73 14.75
N GLN A 215 19.05 9.08 14.97
CA GLN A 215 20.14 8.79 14.03
C GLN A 215 19.90 9.31 12.59
N ARG A 216 19.22 10.46 12.45
CA ARG A 216 18.81 11.04 11.15
C ARG A 216 17.83 10.16 10.36
N GLY A 217 17.09 9.28 11.04
CA GLY A 217 16.19 8.31 10.40
C GLY A 217 16.92 7.25 9.58
N GLU A 218 18.19 6.99 9.87
CA GLU A 218 18.97 5.95 9.20
C GLU A 218 18.73 4.57 9.83
N ILE A 219 18.70 3.52 9.00
CA ILE A 219 18.65 2.14 9.48
C ILE A 219 20.08 1.60 9.55
N ARG A 220 20.57 1.29 10.76
CA ARG A 220 21.96 0.85 10.99
C ARG A 220 22.10 -0.64 11.31
N LYS A 221 21.02 -1.40 11.15
CA LYS A 221 20.98 -2.84 11.40
C LYS A 221 21.57 -3.60 10.22
N ARG A 222 22.48 -4.55 10.50
CA ARG A 222 23.25 -5.29 9.47
C ARG A 222 22.47 -6.44 8.85
N TYR A 223 21.71 -7.16 9.66
CA TYR A 223 20.95 -8.34 9.27
C TYR A 223 19.50 -7.99 8.98
N ARG A 224 18.86 -8.80 8.12
CA ARG A 224 17.46 -8.63 7.69
C ARG A 224 16.52 -8.57 8.89
N GLU A 225 16.62 -9.57 9.76
CA GLU A 225 15.81 -9.68 10.98
C GLU A 225 15.90 -8.40 11.82
N GLY A 226 17.11 -7.91 12.12
CA GLY A 226 17.25 -6.65 12.86
C GLY A 226 16.68 -5.41 12.15
N GLN A 227 16.64 -5.39 10.80
CA GLN A 227 15.96 -4.33 10.04
C GLN A 227 14.44 -4.47 10.15
N GLU A 228 13.93 -5.70 10.02
CA GLU A 228 12.50 -6.03 10.17
C GLU A 228 12.01 -5.74 11.58
N ASP A 229 12.76 -6.06 12.62
CA ASP A 229 12.44 -5.73 14.01
C ASP A 229 12.28 -4.22 14.22
N GLN A 230 13.26 -3.44 13.74
CA GLN A 230 13.26 -1.99 13.90
C GLN A 230 12.08 -1.36 13.14
N LEU A 231 11.80 -1.82 11.93
CA LEU A 231 10.72 -1.31 11.09
C LEU A 231 9.35 -1.82 11.55
N GLY A 232 9.27 -3.02 12.10
CA GLY A 232 8.09 -3.60 12.75
C GLY A 232 7.72 -2.80 14.00
N ALA A 233 8.70 -2.50 14.87
CA ALA A 233 8.52 -1.62 16.02
C ALA A 233 8.06 -0.22 15.59
N LEU A 234 8.65 0.35 14.54
CA LEU A 234 8.18 1.61 13.96
C LEU A 234 6.72 1.51 13.48
N GLY A 235 6.37 0.42 12.80
CA GLY A 235 5.01 0.14 12.36
C GLY A 235 4.01 0.09 13.51
N LEU A 236 4.37 -0.61 14.59
CA LEU A 236 3.57 -0.73 15.81
C LEU A 236 3.34 0.62 16.48
N VAL A 237 4.39 1.39 16.72
CA VAL A 237 4.28 2.73 17.33
C VAL A 237 3.46 3.67 16.44
N THR A 238 3.63 3.60 15.12
CA THR A 238 2.81 4.38 14.18
C THR A 238 1.33 4.00 14.29
N ASN A 239 1.00 2.72 14.41
CA ASN A 239 -0.39 2.28 14.63
C ASN A 239 -0.94 2.75 15.98
N ALA A 240 -0.12 2.73 17.04
CA ALA A 240 -0.52 3.23 18.36
C ALA A 240 -0.85 4.73 18.32
N VAL A 241 -0.06 5.53 17.59
CA VAL A 241 -0.34 6.95 17.35
C VAL A 241 -1.67 7.13 16.60
N VAL A 242 -1.88 6.37 15.52
CA VAL A 242 -3.14 6.41 14.76
C VAL A 242 -4.33 6.07 15.65
N LEU A 243 -4.23 5.00 16.45
CA LEU A 243 -5.29 4.59 17.37
C LEU A 243 -5.57 5.66 18.44
N TRP A 244 -4.52 6.21 19.04
CA TRP A 244 -4.61 7.28 20.01
C TRP A 244 -5.36 8.48 19.43
N ASN A 245 -4.95 8.95 18.25
CA ASN A 245 -5.59 10.05 17.57
C ASN A 245 -7.07 9.77 17.28
N THR A 246 -7.41 8.57 16.80
CA THR A 246 -8.80 8.19 16.56
C THR A 246 -9.65 8.26 17.82
N LEU A 247 -9.14 7.77 18.96
CA LEU A 247 -9.86 7.82 20.24
C LEU A 247 -10.10 9.26 20.70
N TYR A 248 -9.07 10.12 20.69
CA TYR A 248 -9.22 11.50 21.11
C TYR A 248 -10.03 12.36 20.13
N MET A 249 -10.00 12.05 18.83
CA MET A 249 -10.91 12.65 17.86
C MET A 249 -12.36 12.31 18.18
N GLN A 250 -12.64 11.05 18.56
CA GLN A 250 -13.98 10.66 18.97
C GLN A 250 -14.44 11.41 20.22
N GLU A 251 -13.58 11.59 21.22
CA GLU A 251 -13.90 12.40 22.40
C GLU A 251 -14.13 13.88 22.06
N ALA A 252 -13.30 14.45 21.19
CA ALA A 252 -13.49 15.82 20.72
C ALA A 252 -14.83 15.99 19.99
N LEU A 253 -15.21 15.04 19.14
CA LEU A 253 -16.51 15.04 18.46
C LEU A 253 -17.67 14.89 19.45
N SER A 254 -17.55 14.02 20.45
CA SER A 254 -18.54 13.85 21.52
C SER A 254 -18.72 15.13 22.33
N HIS A 255 -17.62 15.85 22.63
CA HIS A 255 -17.66 17.14 23.30
C HIS A 255 -18.32 18.22 22.44
N LEU A 256 -17.94 18.38 21.17
CA LEU A 256 -18.56 19.35 20.27
C LEU A 256 -20.08 19.13 20.14
N ARG A 257 -20.51 17.87 20.08
CA ARG A 257 -21.94 17.52 20.07
C ARG A 257 -22.65 17.89 21.38
N SER A 258 -22.00 17.76 22.54
CA SER A 258 -22.61 18.07 23.83
C SER A 258 -22.80 19.57 24.06
N ILE A 259 -21.96 20.41 23.45
CA ILE A 259 -22.09 21.88 23.48
C ILE A 259 -22.94 22.45 22.34
N GLY A 260 -23.49 21.61 21.46
CA GLY A 260 -24.35 22.02 20.35
C GLY A 260 -23.60 22.47 19.08
N GLU A 261 -22.29 22.23 19.00
CA GLU A 261 -21.42 22.60 17.88
C GLU A 261 -20.94 21.37 17.08
N GLY A 262 -21.76 20.32 17.05
CA GLY A 262 -21.43 19.08 16.34
C GLY A 262 -21.21 19.32 14.84
N PRO A 263 -20.06 18.95 14.26
CA PRO A 263 -19.83 19.11 12.83
C PRO A 263 -20.70 18.18 12.01
N GLU A 264 -21.03 18.59 10.78
CA GLU A 264 -21.74 17.77 9.80
C GLU A 264 -20.95 16.49 9.44
N ASP A 265 -21.68 15.42 9.12
CA ASP A 265 -21.09 14.11 8.79
C ASP A 265 -20.11 14.17 7.61
N GLU A 266 -20.34 15.08 6.65
CA GLU A 266 -19.42 15.31 5.54
C GLU A 266 -18.05 15.83 5.98
N HIS A 267 -17.98 16.61 7.06
CA HIS A 267 -16.71 17.07 7.62
C HIS A 267 -16.02 15.95 8.39
N ILE A 268 -16.79 15.14 9.14
CA ILE A 268 -16.28 13.98 9.88
C ILE A 268 -15.65 12.97 8.91
N ALA A 269 -16.28 12.73 7.76
CA ALA A 269 -15.78 11.83 6.71
C ALA A 269 -14.41 12.24 6.13
N ARG A 270 -13.98 13.50 6.31
CA ARG A 270 -12.70 14.03 5.84
C ARG A 270 -11.60 14.02 6.91
N LEU A 271 -11.91 13.62 8.14
CA LEU A 271 -10.92 13.55 9.22
C LEU A 271 -9.83 12.52 8.93
N SER A 272 -8.64 12.79 9.43
CA SER A 272 -7.47 11.95 9.27
C SER A 272 -6.73 11.80 10.60
N PRO A 273 -6.59 10.59 11.16
CA PRO A 273 -5.91 10.35 12.44
C PRO A 273 -4.38 10.40 12.32
N LEU A 274 -3.85 11.09 11.30
CA LEU A 274 -2.42 11.17 11.00
C LEU A 274 -1.75 12.44 11.53
N MET A 275 -2.46 13.27 12.31
CA MET A 275 -1.88 14.43 12.97
C MET A 275 -0.87 14.01 14.03
N HIS A 276 0.27 14.69 14.12
CA HIS A 276 1.33 14.32 15.06
C HIS A 276 2.06 15.53 15.66
N GLY A 277 1.52 16.76 15.47
CA GLY A 277 2.10 17.97 16.05
C GLY A 277 1.99 18.05 17.57
N HIS A 278 0.93 17.46 18.13
CA HIS A 278 0.69 17.41 19.58
C HIS A 278 1.49 16.31 20.30
N ILE A 279 2.26 15.49 19.57
CA ILE A 279 3.00 14.37 20.14
C ILE A 279 4.46 14.77 20.30
N ASN A 280 4.94 14.73 21.53
CA ASN A 280 6.35 14.96 21.79
C ASN A 280 7.18 13.72 21.42
N MET A 281 7.91 13.80 20.30
CA MET A 281 8.84 12.75 19.87
C MET A 281 10.25 12.92 20.46
N LEU A 282 10.57 14.08 21.06
CA LEU A 282 11.92 14.46 21.47
C LEU A 282 12.01 14.79 22.96
N GLY A 283 13.13 14.42 23.58
CA GLY A 283 13.43 14.80 24.97
C GLY A 283 13.02 13.74 25.99
N HIS A 284 12.61 14.19 27.17
CA HIS A 284 12.38 13.32 28.32
C HIS A 284 10.93 12.88 28.41
N TYR A 285 10.75 11.57 28.62
CA TYR A 285 9.44 10.97 28.88
C TYR A 285 9.32 10.67 30.37
N THR A 286 8.24 11.14 30.98
CA THR A 286 7.85 10.76 32.34
C THR A 286 6.72 9.75 32.25
N PHE A 287 6.95 8.55 32.76
CA PHE A 287 6.00 7.43 32.67
C PHE A 287 5.09 7.30 33.90
N THR A 288 4.87 8.39 34.62
CA THR A 288 3.90 8.40 35.72
C THR A 288 2.50 8.35 35.11
N LEU A 289 1.86 7.18 35.14
CA LEU A 289 0.45 7.05 34.76
C LEU A 289 -0.44 7.38 35.97
N PRO A 290 -1.36 8.35 35.85
CA PRO A 290 -2.43 8.53 36.83
C PRO A 290 -3.29 7.26 36.94
N GLU A 291 -3.86 6.99 38.12
CA GLU A 291 -4.70 5.80 38.35
C GLU A 291 -5.87 5.71 37.37
N ASP A 292 -6.48 6.83 37.03
CA ASP A 292 -7.65 6.90 36.16
C ASP A 292 -7.29 6.42 34.73
N ILE A 293 -6.11 6.81 34.24
CA ILE A 293 -5.57 6.31 32.96
C ILE A 293 -5.24 4.82 33.04
N MET A 294 -4.74 4.33 34.18
CA MET A 294 -4.51 2.89 34.39
C MET A 294 -5.82 2.08 34.39
N LYS A 295 -6.93 2.69 34.81
CA LYS A 295 -8.29 2.10 34.76
C LYS A 295 -8.91 2.17 33.36
N GLY A 296 -8.22 2.78 32.40
CA GLY A 296 -8.66 2.89 31.00
C GLY A 296 -9.36 4.19 30.66
N GLU A 297 -9.38 5.18 31.55
CA GLU A 297 -9.92 6.50 31.24
C GLU A 297 -8.98 7.29 30.31
N LEU A 298 -9.55 8.23 29.57
CA LEU A 298 -8.80 9.13 28.70
C LEU A 298 -8.35 10.37 29.47
N ARG A 299 -7.25 10.99 29.01
CA ARG A 299 -6.84 12.29 29.53
C ARG A 299 -7.89 13.33 29.12
N PRO A 300 -8.11 14.37 29.95
CA PRO A 300 -9.02 15.44 29.60
C PRO A 300 -8.54 16.14 28.31
N LEU A 301 -9.51 16.62 27.52
CA LEU A 301 -9.22 17.47 26.36
C LEU A 301 -8.55 18.76 26.81
N ASN A 302 -7.58 19.25 26.03
CA ASN A 302 -6.99 20.56 26.26
C ASN A 302 -7.98 21.63 25.77
N LEU A 303 -8.73 22.20 26.72
CA LEU A 303 -9.67 23.27 26.47
C LEU A 303 -9.03 24.62 26.86
N ASN A 304 -9.18 25.63 26.00
CA ASN A 304 -8.90 27.02 26.32
C ASN A 304 -9.91 27.56 27.36
N LEU A 305 -9.65 28.73 27.92
CA LEU A 305 -10.48 29.40 28.94
C LEU A 305 -11.97 29.57 28.55
N ASN A 306 -12.32 29.47 27.27
CA ASN A 306 -13.69 29.53 26.74
C ASN A 306 -14.34 28.15 26.53
N ASN A 307 -13.74 27.05 27.01
CA ASN A 307 -14.11 25.66 26.68
C ASN A 307 -13.97 25.28 25.18
N GLU A 308 -13.19 26.05 24.42
CA GLU A 308 -12.86 25.74 23.02
C GLU A 308 -11.61 24.85 22.96
N LEU A 309 -11.51 23.96 21.96
CA LEU A 309 -10.31 23.12 21.75
C LEU A 309 -9.07 24.00 21.48
N SER A 310 -8.01 23.82 22.28
CA SER A 310 -6.71 24.43 22.00
C SER A 310 -6.05 23.77 20.78
N PRO A 311 -5.39 24.54 19.89
CA PRO A 311 -4.71 23.98 18.71
C PRO A 311 -3.50 23.09 19.03
#